data_AF-D0UL07-F1
#
_entry.id   AF-D0UL07-F1
#
_cell.length_a   1.000
_cell.length_b   1.000
_cell.length_c   1.000
_cell.angle_alpha   90.00
_cell.angle_beta   90.00
_cell.angle_gamma   90.00
#
_symmetry.space_group_name_H-M   'P 1'
#
loop_
_entity.id
_entity.type
_entity.pdbx_description
1 polymer ?
#
loop_
_entity_poly.entity_id
_entity_poly.type
_entity_poly.pdbx_seq_one_letter_code
_entity_poly.pdbx_strand_id
1 'polypeptide(L)'
;ERFVKGIKEMVEWLGYKPYKITHSSDYFDQLYEYAVELIKRGKAYVCHQKQEEIKGFNAPPSPYRDRSIEENLSLFEDMRKGKFAEGEATLRMKVTLEEGKQDPVAYRIKFTPHHNTGDKWCI
;
A
#
# COMPACT_ATOMS: atom_id res chain seq x y z
N GLU A 1 11.20 12.06 12.59
CA GLU A 1 12.38 12.86 12.14
C GLU A 1 13.70 12.49 12.81
N ARG A 2 13.75 12.26 14.14
CA ARG A 2 14.99 11.91 14.87
C ARG A 2 15.82 10.77 14.25
N PHE A 3 15.16 9.71 13.78
CA PHE A 3 15.83 8.57 13.14
C PHE A 3 16.44 8.90 11.77
N VAL A 4 15.74 9.72 10.96
CA VAL A 4 16.23 10.14 9.64
C VAL A 4 17.52 10.95 9.80
N LYS A 5 17.53 11.88 10.76
CA LYS A 5 18.72 12.69 11.08
C LYS A 5 19.87 11.82 11.57
N GLY A 6 19.61 10.88 12.48
CA GLY A 6 20.64 9.97 12.99
C GLY A 6 21.25 9.06 11.92
N ILE A 7 20.44 8.54 10.98
CA ILE A 7 20.94 7.75 9.85
C ILE A 7 21.87 8.60 8.97
N LYS A 8 21.48 9.85 8.68
CA LYS A 8 22.31 10.77 7.90
C LYS A 8 23.65 11.05 8.59
N GLU A 9 23.61 11.38 9.89
CA GLU A 9 24.80 11.65 10.69
C GLU A 9 25.75 10.45 10.74
N MET A 10 25.22 9.22 10.82
CA MET A 10 26.03 8.00 10.76
C MET A 10 26.69 7.80 9.39
N VAL A 11 25.97 8.04 8.29
CA VAL A 11 26.52 7.91 6.93
C VAL A 11 27.66 8.92 6.70
N GLU A 12 27.46 10.17 7.15
CA GLU A 12 28.49 11.22 7.10
C GLU A 12 29.67 10.89 8.01
N TRP A 13 29.43 10.34 9.20
CA TRP A 13 30.48 9.89 10.12
C TRP A 13 31.34 8.76 9.53
N LEU A 14 30.75 7.86 8.75
CA LEU A 14 31.47 6.82 8.01
C LEU A 14 32.27 7.36 6.81
N GLY A 15 32.25 8.67 6.57
CA GLY A 15 33.00 9.33 5.48
C GLY A 15 32.29 9.29 4.13
N TYR A 16 31.04 8.83 4.07
CA TYR A 16 30.27 8.78 2.83
C TYR A 16 29.37 10.02 2.70
N LYS A 17 29.25 10.54 1.47
CA LYS A 17 28.32 11.62 1.15
C LYS A 17 27.23 11.10 0.20
N PRO A 18 25.97 11.03 0.63
CA PRO A 18 24.89 10.62 -0.27
C PRO A 18 24.74 11.65 -1.39
N TYR A 19 24.63 11.18 -2.63
CA TYR A 19 24.40 12.03 -3.80
C TYR A 19 23.04 12.76 -3.72
N LYS A 20 22.00 12.06 -3.23
CA LYS A 20 20.66 12.61 -3.04
C LYS A 20 20.00 11.95 -1.83
N ILE A 21 19.25 12.73 -1.06
CA ILE A 21 18.36 12.23 -0.01
C ILE A 21 16.95 12.24 -0.59
N THR A 22 16.27 11.10 -0.53
CA THR A 22 14.90 10.93 -1.04
C THR A 22 14.05 10.26 0.02
N HIS A 23 12.78 10.66 0.12
CA HIS A 23 11.81 9.99 0.98
C HIS A 23 10.83 9.20 0.12
N SER A 24 10.50 7.98 0.52
CA SER A 24 9.49 7.19 -0.19
C SER A 24 8.12 7.89 -0.22
N SER A 25 7.85 8.73 0.79
CA SER A 25 6.61 9.53 0.86
C SER A 25 6.51 10.62 -0.21
N ASP A 26 7.63 11.07 -0.78
CA ASP A 26 7.64 12.03 -1.89
C ASP A 26 7.03 11.39 -3.16
N TYR A 27 6.97 10.06 -3.22
CA TYR A 27 6.48 9.28 -4.37
C TYR A 27 5.07 8.72 -4.16
N PHE A 28 4.36 9.07 -3.09
CA PHE A 28 3.01 8.52 -2.84
C PHE A 28 2.02 8.84 -3.95
N ASP A 29 2.07 10.04 -4.54
CA ASP A 29 1.24 10.39 -5.69
C ASP A 29 1.49 9.43 -6.88
N GLN A 30 2.75 9.20 -7.22
CA GLN A 30 3.15 8.30 -8.31
C GLN A 30 2.80 6.82 -8.01
N LEU A 31 2.99 6.39 -6.76
CA LEU A 31 2.62 5.04 -6.33
C LEU A 31 1.11 4.81 -6.41
N TYR A 32 0.30 5.84 -6.12
CA TYR A 32 -1.15 5.77 -6.26
C TYR A 32 -1.55 5.67 -7.74
N GLU A 33 -0.93 6.44 -8.63
CA GLU A 33 -1.17 6.34 -10.07
C GLU A 33 -0.84 4.93 -10.61
N TYR A 34 0.26 4.32 -10.14
CA TYR A 34 0.58 2.94 -10.49
C TYR A 34 -0.42 1.93 -9.95
N ALA A 35 -0.99 2.16 -8.77
CA ALA A 35 -2.05 1.32 -8.24
C ALA A 35 -3.31 1.38 -9.11
N VAL A 36 -3.71 2.58 -9.53
CA VAL A 36 -4.83 2.79 -10.46
C VAL A 36 -4.59 2.08 -11.80
N GLU A 37 -3.38 2.18 -12.35
CA GLU A 37 -2.99 1.51 -13.58
C GLU A 37 -3.01 -0.03 -13.44
N LEU A 38 -2.55 -0.56 -12.31
CA LEU A 38 -2.63 -1.99 -12.01
C LEU A 38 -4.08 -2.49 -11.93
N ILE A 39 -4.98 -1.71 -11.32
CA ILE A 39 -6.42 -2.03 -11.28
C ILE A 39 -6.99 -2.02 -12.70
N LYS A 40 -6.68 -1.01 -13.52
CA LYS A 40 -7.11 -0.93 -14.93
C LYS A 40 -6.65 -2.10 -15.77
N ARG A 41 -5.48 -2.67 -15.48
CA ARG A 41 -4.95 -3.87 -16.14
C ARG A 41 -5.49 -5.19 -15.57
N GLY A 42 -6.41 -5.13 -14.60
CA GLY A 42 -6.95 -6.32 -13.92
C GLY A 42 -5.91 -7.05 -13.06
N LYS A 43 -4.83 -6.36 -12.66
CA LYS A 43 -3.71 -6.90 -11.88
C LYS A 43 -3.77 -6.52 -10.40
N ALA A 44 -4.79 -5.78 -9.98
CA ALA A 44 -5.07 -5.51 -8.57
C ALA A 44 -6.57 -5.40 -8.34
N TYR A 45 -7.01 -5.69 -7.11
CA TYR A 45 -8.42 -5.65 -6.71
C TYR A 45 -8.55 -5.24 -5.23
N VAL A 46 -9.70 -4.67 -4.86
CA VAL A 46 -10.01 -4.27 -3.49
C VAL A 46 -10.68 -5.42 -2.76
N CYS A 47 -10.12 -5.78 -1.61
CA CYS A 47 -10.53 -6.88 -0.76
C CYS A 47 -11.03 -6.36 0.59
N HIS A 48 -12.20 -6.85 1.03
CA HIS A 48 -12.81 -6.51 2.33
C HIS A 48 -12.69 -7.64 3.37
N GLN A 49 -11.93 -8.69 3.06
CA GLN A 49 -11.65 -9.74 4.04
C GLN A 49 -10.79 -9.18 5.16
N LYS A 50 -11.16 -9.51 6.40
CA LYS A 50 -10.38 -9.12 7.57
C LYS A 50 -9.07 -9.89 7.61
N GLN A 51 -8.06 -9.30 8.26
CA GLN A 51 -6.76 -9.96 8.43
C GLN A 51 -6.88 -11.32 9.13
N GLU A 52 -7.88 -11.48 10.01
CA GLU A 52 -8.18 -12.73 10.70
C GLU A 52 -8.67 -13.84 9.76
N GLU A 53 -9.41 -13.48 8.71
CA GLU A 53 -9.94 -14.43 7.71
C GLU A 53 -8.86 -14.84 6.69
N ILE A 54 -7.81 -14.04 6.53
CA ILE A 54 -6.67 -14.30 5.63
C ILE A 54 -5.50 -14.95 6.40
N LYS A 55 -5.57 -15.08 7.73
CA LYS A 55 -4.55 -15.76 8.53
C LYS A 55 -4.58 -17.27 8.29
N GLY A 56 -3.57 -17.79 7.60
CA GLY A 56 -3.35 -19.22 7.44
C GLY A 56 -2.51 -19.54 6.21
N PHE A 57 -1.93 -20.74 6.17
CA PHE A 57 -1.15 -21.22 5.02
C PHE A 57 -2.04 -21.59 3.81
N ASN A 58 -3.35 -21.79 4.04
CA ASN A 58 -4.36 -22.21 3.06
C ASN A 58 -5.61 -21.31 3.08
N ALA A 59 -5.43 -19.99 3.12
CA ALA A 59 -6.58 -19.09 3.02
C ALA A 59 -7.27 -19.27 1.66
N PRO A 60 -8.60 -19.44 1.61
CA PRO A 60 -9.32 -19.55 0.34
C PRO A 60 -9.14 -18.27 -0.49
N PRO A 61 -9.18 -18.38 -1.83
CA PRO A 61 -9.07 -17.22 -2.71
C PRO A 61 -10.13 -16.19 -2.33
N SER A 62 -9.75 -14.91 -2.37
CA SER A 62 -10.66 -13.85 -1.97
C SER A 62 -11.93 -13.87 -2.83
N PRO A 63 -13.14 -13.79 -2.24
CA PRO A 63 -14.38 -13.73 -3.02
C PRO A 63 -14.46 -12.46 -3.89
N TYR A 64 -13.62 -11.47 -3.60
CA TYR A 64 -13.56 -10.18 -4.30
C TYR A 64 -12.52 -10.15 -5.44
N ARG A 65 -11.84 -11.27 -5.71
CA ARG A 65 -10.73 -11.36 -6.68
C ARG A 65 -11.13 -11.12 -8.14
N ASP A 66 -12.39 -11.39 -8.47
CA ASP A 66 -12.94 -11.29 -9.84
C ASP A 66 -13.97 -10.15 -9.99
N ARG A 67 -13.91 -9.16 -9.09
CA ARG A 67 -14.64 -7.89 -9.25
C ARG A 67 -14.29 -7.20 -10.56
N SER A 68 -15.25 -6.42 -11.07
CA SER A 68 -15.02 -5.60 -12.27
C SER A 68 -13.96 -4.53 -12.00
N ILE A 69 -13.30 -4.08 -13.07
CA ILE A 69 -12.29 -3.03 -12.99
C ILE A 69 -12.91 -1.72 -12.47
N GLU A 70 -14.11 -1.38 -12.94
CA GLU A 70 -14.84 -0.17 -12.56
C GLU A 70 -15.19 -0.16 -11.06
N GLU A 71 -15.67 -1.29 -10.54
CA GLU A 71 -15.97 -1.43 -9.11
C GLU A 71 -14.70 -1.27 -8.27
N ASN A 72 -13.59 -1.92 -8.66
CA ASN A 72 -12.32 -1.80 -7.96
C ASN A 72 -11.77 -0.36 -7.95
N LEU A 73 -11.90 0.37 -9.06
CA LEU A 73 -11.48 1.77 -9.14
C LEU A 73 -12.31 2.67 -8.22
N SER A 74 -13.63 2.49 -8.22
CA SER A 74 -14.52 3.24 -7.33
C SER A 74 -14.21 2.96 -5.86
N LEU A 75 -14.03 1.69 -5.50
CA LEU A 75 -13.70 1.28 -4.13
C LEU A 75 -12.34 1.82 -3.69
N PHE A 76 -11.33 1.77 -4.56
CA PHE A 76 -10.00 2.29 -4.22
C PHE A 76 -10.01 3.81 -4.02
N GLU A 77 -10.81 4.54 -4.81
CA GLU A 77 -11.02 5.97 -4.60
C GLU A 77 -11.78 6.26 -3.30
N ASP A 78 -12.75 5.41 -2.93
CA ASP A 78 -13.46 5.51 -1.66
C ASP A 78 -12.55 5.21 -0.46
N MET A 79 -11.59 4.28 -0.60
CA MET A 79 -10.52 4.07 0.39
C MET A 79 -9.67 5.33 0.56
N ARG A 80 -9.26 5.97 -0.53
CA ARG A 80 -8.49 7.23 -0.50
C ARG A 80 -9.28 8.38 0.14
N LYS A 81 -10.60 8.40 -0.01
CA LYS A 81 -11.48 9.39 0.63
C LYS A 81 -11.78 9.09 2.11
N GLY A 82 -11.27 7.99 2.65
CA GLY A 82 -11.47 7.61 4.05
C GLY A 82 -12.90 7.14 4.35
N LYS A 83 -13.62 6.59 3.38
CA LYS A 83 -14.99 6.08 3.59
C LYS A 83 -15.05 4.73 4.33
N PHE A 84 -13.90 4.09 4.53
CA PHE A 84 -13.76 2.77 5.16
C PHE A 84 -12.88 2.89 6.42
N ALA A 85 -13.14 2.09 7.43
CA ALA A 85 -12.35 2.04 8.66
C ALA A 85 -10.97 1.36 8.44
N GLU A 86 -10.04 1.55 9.38
CA GLU A 86 -8.74 0.88 9.34
C GLU A 86 -8.93 -0.65 9.31
N GLY A 87 -8.32 -1.30 8.31
CA GLY A 87 -8.42 -2.75 8.13
C GLY A 87 -9.73 -3.26 7.52
N GLU A 88 -10.69 -2.39 7.20
CA GLU A 88 -11.95 -2.77 6.56
C GLU A 88 -11.77 -3.08 5.06
N ALA A 89 -10.86 -2.38 4.39
CA ALA A 89 -10.53 -2.60 2.99
C ALA A 89 -9.00 -2.55 2.76
N THR A 90 -8.54 -3.39 1.84
CA THR A 90 -7.14 -3.47 1.41
C THR A 90 -7.06 -3.65 -0.10
N LEU A 91 -6.05 -3.04 -0.74
CA LEU A 91 -5.76 -3.33 -2.15
C LEU A 91 -4.80 -4.52 -2.22
N ARG A 92 -5.14 -5.55 -2.99
CA ARG A 92 -4.30 -6.73 -3.20
C ARG A 92 -3.88 -6.83 -4.66
N MET A 93 -2.64 -7.22 -4.90
CA MET A 93 -2.14 -7.51 -6.24
C MET A 93 -2.62 -8.90 -6.66
N LYS A 94 -3.07 -9.07 -7.90
CA LYS A 94 -3.52 -10.36 -8.46
C LYS A 94 -2.32 -11.15 -8.97
N VAL A 95 -1.54 -11.71 -8.05
CA VAL A 95 -0.28 -12.43 -8.33
C VAL A 95 -0.01 -13.50 -7.28
N THR A 96 0.55 -14.62 -7.71
CA THR A 96 1.10 -15.66 -6.82
C THR A 96 2.61 -15.48 -6.76
N LEU A 97 3.15 -15.26 -5.55
CA LEU A 97 4.59 -15.18 -5.33
C LEU A 97 5.22 -16.57 -5.32
N GLU A 98 6.54 -16.64 -5.52
CA GLU A 98 7.30 -17.91 -5.61
C GLU A 98 7.17 -18.77 -4.34
N GLU A 99 6.97 -18.14 -3.18
CA GLU A 99 6.74 -18.82 -1.89
C GLU A 99 5.31 -19.36 -1.73
N GLY A 100 4.50 -19.39 -2.80
CA GLY A 100 3.09 -19.78 -2.77
C GLY A 100 2.16 -18.75 -2.14
N LYS A 101 2.69 -17.61 -1.70
CA LYS A 101 1.91 -16.51 -1.11
C LYS A 101 1.05 -15.85 -2.18
N GLN A 102 -0.26 -16.02 -2.04
CA GLN A 102 -1.24 -15.49 -2.98
C GLN A 102 -1.66 -14.07 -2.64
N ASP A 103 -1.74 -13.27 -3.70
CA ASP A 103 -2.30 -11.94 -3.76
C ASP A 103 -1.82 -11.02 -2.62
N PRO A 104 -0.54 -10.57 -2.62
CA PRO A 104 0.00 -9.71 -1.57
C PRO A 104 -0.72 -8.37 -1.46
N VAL A 105 -0.82 -7.84 -0.23
CA VAL A 105 -1.42 -6.53 0.05
C VAL A 105 -0.49 -5.41 -0.42
N ALA A 106 -1.00 -4.51 -1.25
CA ALA A 106 -0.31 -3.32 -1.75
C ALA A 106 -0.66 -2.05 -0.94
N TYR A 107 -1.94 -1.84 -0.62
CA TYR A 107 -2.42 -0.67 0.16
C TYR A 107 -3.30 -1.10 1.33
N ARG A 108 -3.23 -0.33 2.41
CA ARG A 108 -4.02 -0.53 3.62
C ARG A 108 -4.48 0.81 4.16
N ILE A 109 -5.70 0.85 4.69
CA ILE A 109 -6.21 2.10 5.30
C ILE A 109 -5.53 2.30 6.65
N LYS A 110 -4.99 3.50 6.85
CA LYS A 110 -4.43 3.94 8.13
C LYS A 110 -4.70 5.43 8.34
N PHE A 111 -5.48 5.78 9.35
CA PHE A 111 -5.79 7.16 9.73
C PHE A 111 -4.75 7.71 10.70
N THR A 112 -3.48 7.54 10.36
CA THR A 112 -2.37 8.09 11.13
C THR A 112 -1.63 9.12 10.29
N PRO A 113 -1.45 10.37 10.77
CA PRO A 113 -0.72 11.40 10.06
C PRO A 113 0.69 10.92 9.73
N HIS A 114 1.11 11.16 8.48
CA HIS A 114 2.47 10.86 8.06
C HIS A 114 3.39 12.04 8.41
N HIS A 115 4.57 11.74 8.95
CA HIS A 115 5.52 12.76 9.42
C HIS A 115 6.01 13.74 8.33
N ASN A 116 5.94 13.36 7.05
CA ASN A 116 6.40 14.17 5.92
C ASN A 116 5.24 14.72 5.05
N THR A 117 4.12 14.01 4.99
CA THR A 117 3.00 14.30 4.06
C THR A 117 1.70 14.64 4.79
N GLY A 118 1.73 14.71 6.13
CA GLY A 118 0.60 15.05 6.99
C GLY A 118 -0.59 14.13 6.78
N ASP A 119 -1.78 14.72 6.73
CA ASP A 119 -3.07 14.05 6.58
C ASP A 119 -3.51 13.89 5.12
N LYS A 120 -2.60 14.11 4.16
CA LYS A 120 -2.92 14.03 2.71
C LYS A 120 -3.38 12.62 2.29
N TRP A 121 -2.92 11.58 2.99
CA TRP A 121 -3.14 10.18 2.63
C TRP A 121 -3.66 9.39 3.82
N CYS A 122 -4.73 8.62 3.62
CA CYS A 122 -5.28 7.66 4.57
C CYS A 122 -5.18 6.20 4.11
N ILE A 123 -4.47 5.95 3.00
CA ILE A 123 -4.22 4.64 2.38
C ILE A 123 -2.73 4.37 2.19
#